data_AF-A0A8I6Y1Y3-F1
#
_entry.id   AF-A0A8I6Y1Y3-F1
#
_cell.length_a   1.000
_cell.length_b   1.000
_cell.length_c   1.000
_cell.angle_alpha   90.00
_cell.angle_beta   90.00
_cell.angle_gamma   90.00
#
_symmetry.space_group_name_H-M   'P 1'
#
loop_
_entity.id
_entity.type
_entity.pdbx_description
1 polymer ?
#
loop_
_entity_poly.entity_id
_entity_poly.type
_entity_poly.pdbx_seq_one_letter_code
_entity_poly.pdbx_strand_id
1 'polypeptide(L)'
;MMHRQRPKEMVAFEGTLIGRRFLGCSVQEEGVNFGVVEWMDAPWLEILQRCLARIWDMYYEHNLGRVKDKQTHDKEVGKLKKETDFLADSYN
;
A
#
# COMPACT_ATOMS: atom_id res chain seq x y z
N MET A 1 -11.79 -5.03 23.13
CA MET A 1 -12.14 -6.45 23.33
C MET A 1 -10.83 -7.24 23.21
N MET A 2 -10.32 -7.85 24.28
CA MET A 2 -9.12 -8.70 24.16
C MET A 2 -9.56 -10.09 23.73
N HIS A 3 -9.18 -10.49 22.52
CA HIS A 3 -9.42 -11.86 22.03
C HIS A 3 -8.57 -12.81 22.88
N ARG A 4 -9.19 -13.83 23.52
CA ARG A 4 -8.49 -14.83 24.37
C ARG A 4 -7.63 -15.83 23.58
N GLN A 5 -7.30 -15.53 22.33
CA GLN A 5 -6.45 -16.38 21.50
C GLN A 5 -4.97 -16.00 21.65
N ARG A 6 -4.08 -16.98 21.49
CA ARG A 6 -2.64 -16.71 21.53
C ARG A 6 -2.27 -15.71 20.41
N PRO A 7 -1.50 -14.66 20.71
CA PRO A 7 -0.97 -13.78 19.69
C PRO A 7 -0.11 -14.56 18.68
N LYS A 8 -0.11 -14.12 17.43
CA LYS A 8 0.75 -14.67 16.37
C LYS A 8 1.94 -13.76 16.14
N GLU A 9 3.07 -14.37 15.82
CA GLU A 9 4.22 -13.66 15.29
C GLU A 9 3.93 -13.18 13.87
N MET A 10 4.13 -11.87 13.65
CA MET A 10 3.89 -11.19 12.40
C MET A 10 5.07 -10.28 12.07
N VAL A 11 5.18 -9.90 10.80
CA VAL A 11 6.20 -8.97 10.30
C VAL A 11 5.50 -7.72 9.77
N ALA A 12 6.00 -6.55 10.13
CA ALA A 12 5.51 -5.29 9.59
C ALA A 12 6.04 -5.07 8.17
N PHE A 13 5.19 -4.55 7.28
CA PHE A 13 5.50 -4.36 5.87
C PHE A 13 5.52 -2.89 5.43
N GLU A 14 5.17 -1.96 6.32
CA GLU A 14 4.97 -0.56 5.98
C GLU A 14 6.01 0.37 6.63
N GLY A 15 6.46 1.34 5.85
CA GLY A 15 7.25 2.47 6.32
C GLY A 15 8.59 2.08 6.93
N THR A 16 8.98 2.80 7.99
CA THR A 16 10.22 2.59 8.72
C THR A 16 10.20 1.33 9.59
N LEU A 17 9.04 0.69 9.74
CA LEU A 17 8.87 -0.52 10.52
C LEU A 17 9.04 -1.79 9.69
N ILE A 18 9.24 -1.66 8.38
CA ILE A 18 9.37 -2.81 7.49
C ILE A 18 10.41 -3.81 8.01
N GLY A 19 10.02 -5.09 8.01
CA GLY A 19 10.83 -6.21 8.50
C GLY A 19 10.82 -6.42 10.01
N ARG A 20 10.25 -5.52 10.83
CA ARG A 20 10.18 -5.73 12.30
C ARG A 20 9.14 -6.77 12.66
N ARG A 21 9.44 -7.59 13.68
CA ARG A 21 8.53 -8.60 14.20
C ARG A 21 7.71 -8.09 15.37
N PHE A 22 6.44 -8.44 15.37
CA PHE A 22 5.50 -8.10 16.44
C PHE A 22 4.52 -9.22 16.70
N LEU A 23 3.99 -9.25 17.93
CA LEU A 23 2.87 -10.08 18.30
C LEU A 23 1.58 -9.35 17.89
N GLY A 24 0.80 -9.95 17.00
CA GLY A 24 -0.49 -9.42 16.57
C GLY A 24 -1.65 -10.36 16.91
N CYS A 25 -2.87 -9.85 16.80
CA CYS A 25 -4.08 -10.66 17.00
C CYS A 25 -4.16 -11.78 15.96
N SER A 26 -4.44 -13.00 16.42
CA SER A 26 -4.57 -14.17 15.55
C SER A 26 -5.85 -14.19 14.72
N VAL A 27 -6.82 -13.34 15.06
CA VAL A 27 -8.06 -13.09 14.34
C VAL A 27 -7.78 -12.05 13.26
N GLN A 28 -7.99 -12.41 12.00
CA GLN A 28 -8.10 -11.47 10.89
C GLN A 28 -9.55 -11.54 10.43
N GLU A 29 -10.41 -10.65 10.92
CA GLU A 29 -11.75 -10.46 10.36
C GLU A 29 -11.61 -9.43 9.24
N GLU A 30 -11.92 -9.82 8.00
CA GLU A 30 -12.09 -8.91 6.84
C GLU A 30 -10.96 -7.89 6.59
N GLY A 31 -9.71 -8.26 6.89
CA GLY A 31 -8.56 -7.36 6.71
C GLY A 31 -8.41 -6.28 7.80
N VAL A 32 -9.20 -6.35 8.87
CA VAL A 32 -9.05 -5.50 10.06
C VAL A 32 -7.85 -5.97 10.86
N ASN A 33 -6.77 -5.18 10.82
CA ASN A 33 -5.63 -5.38 11.70
C ASN A 33 -5.98 -4.85 13.10
N PHE A 34 -6.07 -5.75 14.09
CA PHE A 34 -6.34 -5.38 15.49
C PHE A 34 -5.16 -4.68 16.20
N GLY A 35 -4.11 -4.33 15.44
CA GLY A 35 -2.97 -3.58 15.92
C GLY A 35 -1.85 -4.45 16.48
N VAL A 36 -0.76 -3.78 16.81
CA VAL A 36 0.42 -4.38 17.44
C VAL A 36 0.15 -4.56 18.93
N VAL A 37 0.30 -5.78 19.44
CA VAL A 37 0.26 -6.05 20.88
C VAL A 37 1.61 -5.72 21.50
N GLU A 38 2.69 -6.23 20.90
CA GLU A 38 4.06 -6.06 21.40
C GLU A 38 5.09 -6.21 20.28
N TRP A 39 6.15 -5.40 20.30
CA TRP A 39 7.30 -5.56 19.39
C TRP A 39 8.29 -6.57 19.97
N MET A 40 8.68 -7.56 19.18
CA MET A 40 9.65 -8.58 19.62
C MET A 40 11.10 -8.12 19.46
N ASP A 41 11.34 -7.29 18.46
CA ASP A 41 12.68 -6.82 18.14
C ASP A 41 12.95 -5.47 18.79
N ALA A 42 14.21 -5.22 19.15
CA ALA A 42 14.67 -3.88 19.46
C ALA A 42 14.33 -2.93 18.30
N PRO A 43 14.11 -1.63 18.58
CA PRO A 43 13.97 -0.64 17.53
C PRO A 43 15.15 -0.73 16.56
N TRP A 44 14.88 -0.53 15.27
CA TRP A 44 15.94 -0.32 14.30
C TRP A 44 16.87 0.79 14.76
N LEU A 45 18.17 0.62 14.50
CA LEU A 45 19.12 1.70 14.67
C LEU A 45 18.64 2.93 13.89
N GLU A 46 18.87 4.12 14.44
CA GLU A 46 18.39 5.37 13.85
C GLU A 46 18.82 5.54 12.39
N ILE A 47 20.04 5.11 12.06
CA ILE A 47 20.56 5.11 10.68
C ILE A 47 19.68 4.24 9.77
N LEU A 48 19.32 3.03 10.21
CA LEU A 48 18.46 2.14 9.44
C LEU A 48 17.04 2.73 9.30
N GLN A 49 16.48 3.31 10.35
CA GLN A 49 15.17 3.98 10.26
C GLN A 49 15.16 5.10 9.21
N ARG A 50 16.22 5.92 9.17
CA ARG A 50 16.36 6.99 8.17
C ARG A 50 16.52 6.43 6.75
N CYS A 51 17.28 5.34 6.58
CA CYS A 51 17.42 4.66 5.29
C CYS A 51 16.07 4.11 4.81
N LEU A 52 15.31 3.45 5.69
CA LEU A 52 14.00 2.89 5.36
C LEU A 52 12.99 3.99 5.03
N ALA A 53 12.99 5.11 5.78
CA ALA A 53 12.15 6.26 5.48
C ALA A 53 12.41 6.77 4.06
N ARG A 54 13.69 6.99 3.70
CA ARG A 54 14.06 7.48 2.37
C ARG A 54 13.64 6.52 1.26
N ILE A 55 13.82 5.21 1.44
CA ILE A 55 13.39 4.21 0.46
C ILE A 55 11.86 4.23 0.30
N TRP A 56 11.14 4.39 1.41
CA TRP A 56 9.70 4.48 1.42
C TRP A 56 9.22 5.73 0.68
N ASP A 57 9.81 6.90 0.95
CA ASP A 57 9.49 8.14 0.25
C ASP A 57 9.69 7.98 -1.28
N MET A 58 10.81 7.39 -1.70
CA MET A 58 11.07 7.11 -3.12
C MET A 58 10.02 6.18 -3.74
N TYR A 59 9.58 5.15 -3.01
CA TYR A 59 8.50 4.25 -3.46
C TYR A 59 7.18 5.01 -3.64
N TYR A 60 6.82 5.88 -2.68
CA TYR A 60 5.59 6.67 -2.75
C TYR A 60 5.60 7.64 -3.92
N GLU A 61 6.69 8.39 -4.07
CA GLU A 61 6.86 9.36 -5.16
C GLU A 61 6.75 8.69 -6.53
N HIS A 62 7.45 7.58 -6.72
CA HIS A 62 7.44 6.83 -7.98
C HIS A 62 6.06 6.24 -8.29
N ASN A 63 5.39 5.64 -7.30
CA ASN A 63 4.05 5.09 -7.52
C ASN A 63 3.00 6.18 -7.74
N LEU A 64 3.13 7.32 -7.07
CA LEU A 64 2.25 8.47 -7.29
C LEU A 64 2.36 8.99 -8.73
N GLY A 65 3.59 9.07 -9.27
CA GLY A 65 3.82 9.37 -10.69
C GLY A 65 3.09 8.40 -11.60
N ARG A 66 3.29 7.10 -11.41
CA ARG A 66 2.63 6.06 -12.22
C ARG A 66 1.10 6.11 -12.15
N VAL A 67 0.53 6.38 -10.98
CA VAL A 67 -0.93 6.53 -10.82
C VAL A 67 -1.45 7.73 -11.61
N LYS A 68 -0.74 8.87 -11.56
CA LYS A 68 -1.11 10.07 -12.32
C LYS A 68 -0.99 9.86 -13.83
N ASP A 69 0.08 9.21 -14.28
CA ASP A 69 0.30 8.90 -15.69
C ASP A 69 -0.80 7.97 -16.22
N LYS A 70 -1.11 6.90 -15.46
CA LYS A 70 -2.21 5.99 -15.78
C LYS A 70 -3.55 6.73 -15.86
N GLN A 71 -3.87 7.58 -14.89
CA GLN A 71 -5.11 8.36 -14.91
C GLN A 71 -5.19 9.30 -16.12
N THR A 72 -4.07 9.87 -16.56
CA THR A 72 -4.02 10.78 -17.70
C THR A 72 -4.23 10.00 -19.00
N HIS A 73 -3.52 8.89 -19.17
CA HIS A 73 -3.69 7.97 -20.28
C HIS A 73 -5.12 7.46 -20.39
N ASP A 74 -5.71 6.97 -19.28
CA ASP A 74 -7.07 6.43 -19.28
C ASP A 74 -8.12 7.50 -19.66
N LYS A 75 -7.89 8.78 -19.31
CA LYS A 75 -8.73 9.89 -19.77
C LYS A 75 -8.61 10.13 -21.26
N GLU A 76 -7.40 10.09 -21.82
CA GLU A 76 -7.17 10.28 -23.26
C GLU A 76 -7.80 9.14 -24.08
N VAL A 77 -7.58 7.89 -23.65
CA VAL A 77 -8.24 6.72 -24.25
C VAL A 77 -9.76 6.86 -24.21
N GLY A 78 -10.31 7.35 -23.09
CA GLY A 78 -11.75 7.60 -22.96
C GLY A 78 -12.28 8.66 -23.93
N LYS A 79 -11.50 9.70 -24.26
CA LYS A 79 -11.88 10.71 -25.28
C LYS A 79 -11.87 10.11 -26.68
N LEU A 80 -10.77 9.45 -27.04
CA LEU A 80 -10.60 8.83 -28.37
C LEU A 80 -11.65 7.78 -28.65
N LYS A 81 -12.04 7.00 -27.62
CA LYS A 81 -13.13 6.04 -27.74
C LYS A 81 -14.47 6.72 -28.08
N LYS A 82 -14.81 7.82 -27.40
CA LYS A 82 -16.03 8.59 -27.70
C LYS A 82 -16.02 9.17 -29.11
N GLU A 83 -14.88 9.69 -29.56
CA GLU A 83 -14.74 10.20 -30.94
C GLU A 83 -14.88 9.07 -31.97
N THR A 84 -14.30 7.91 -31.69
CA THR A 84 -14.41 6.72 -32.55
C THR A 84 -15.86 6.25 -32.65
N ASP A 85 -16.56 6.15 -31.52
CA ASP A 85 -17.96 5.74 -31.46
C ASP A 85 -18.85 6.76 -32.23
N PHE A 86 -18.63 8.06 -32.01
CA PHE A 86 -19.35 9.12 -32.74
C PHE A 86 -19.14 9.06 -34.26
N LEU A 87 -17.89 8.86 -34.71
CA LEU A 87 -17.60 8.75 -36.13
C LEU A 87 -18.25 7.49 -36.71
N ALA A 88 -18.16 6.36 -36.03
CA ALA A 88 -18.80 5.11 -36.44
C ALA A 88 -20.32 5.26 -36.59
N ASP A 89 -20.97 5.99 -35.67
CA ASP A 89 -22.40 6.30 -35.77
C ASP A 89 -22.73 7.24 -36.94
N SER A 90 -21.82 8.16 -37.30
CA SER A 90 -22.03 9.10 -38.41
C SER A 90 -21.87 8.50 -39.80
N TYR A 91 -21.18 7.36 -39.90
CA TYR A 91 -20.87 6.66 -41.15
C TYR A 91 -21.68 5.37 -41.34
N ASN A 92 -22.62 5.07 -40.44
CA ASN A 92 -23.66 4.04 -40.59
C ASN A 92 -25.01 4.67 -40.91
#